data_AF-A0A838IPM8-F1
#
_entry.id   AF-A0A838IPM8-F1
#
_cell.length_a   1.000
_cell.length_b   1.000
_cell.length_c   1.000
_cell.angle_alpha   90.00
_cell.angle_beta   90.00
_cell.angle_gamma   90.00
#
_symmetry.space_group_name_H-M   'P 1'
#
loop_
_entity.id
_entity.type
_entity.pdbx_description
1 polymer ?
#
loop_
_entity_poly.entity_id
_entity_poly.type
_entity_poly.pdbx_seq_one_letter_code
_entity_poly.pdbx_strand_id
1 'polypeptide(L)'
;MTVLEMSNERRRSRSKQAIQAIMLQLEHIYSREKLRNFTLGDSRGLVIASAGEQFESDALAAYAPLLARCVDRQCRQSILANVDNFVPGVDERSLHVRTFEIDGEELYLSLVGQPGVYQHVGLYRAITGVRRIFRQSALAA
;
A
#
# COMPACT_ATOMS: atom_id res chain seq x y z
N MET A 1 34.28 15.81 -2.23
CA MET A 1 33.22 14.80 -2.05
C MET A 1 33.37 14.25 -0.64
N THR A 2 32.51 14.68 0.27
CA THR A 2 32.67 14.49 1.72
C THR A 2 32.07 13.15 2.15
N VAL A 3 32.60 12.52 3.20
CA VAL A 3 32.11 11.20 3.71
C VAL A 3 30.60 11.21 3.98
N LEU A 4 30.04 12.36 4.39
CA LEU A 4 28.60 12.57 4.57
C LEU A 4 27.79 12.45 3.27
N GLU A 5 28.30 12.97 2.15
CA GLU A 5 27.61 12.90 0.85
C GLU A 5 27.56 11.45 0.34
N MET A 6 28.66 10.70 0.48
CA MET A 6 28.71 9.29 0.11
C MET A 6 27.75 8.42 0.95
N SER A 7 27.60 8.72 2.24
CA SER A 7 26.66 8.00 3.11
C SER A 7 25.19 8.26 2.73
N ASN A 8 24.86 9.50 2.37
CA ASN A 8 23.53 9.90 1.92
C ASN A 8 23.18 9.26 0.57
N GLU A 9 24.13 9.20 -0.36
CA GLU A 9 23.93 8.57 -1.66
C GLU A 9 23.68 7.06 -1.54
N ARG A 10 24.43 6.37 -0.68
CA ARG A 10 24.20 4.94 -0.37
C ARG A 10 22.84 4.70 0.26
N ARG A 11 22.42 5.53 1.22
CA ARG A 11 21.10 5.44 1.87
C ARG A 11 19.96 5.68 0.88
N ARG A 12 20.10 6.66 -0.02
CA ARG A 12 19.14 6.94 -1.10
C ARG A 12 19.03 5.78 -2.08
N SER A 13 20.16 5.22 -2.52
CA SER A 13 20.18 4.08 -3.45
C SER A 13 19.46 2.86 -2.87
N ARG A 14 19.68 2.55 -1.59
CA ARG A 14 19.02 1.44 -0.91
C ARG A 14 17.52 1.65 -0.70
N SER A 15 17.11 2.88 -0.39
CA SER A 15 15.69 3.23 -0.29
C SER A 15 14.99 3.01 -1.64
N LYS A 16 15.63 3.42 -2.75
CA LYS A 16 15.12 3.15 -4.10
C LYS A 16 15.02 1.66 -4.40
N GLN A 17 16.03 0.87 -4.03
CA GLN A 17 16.00 -0.60 -4.20
C GLN A 17 14.87 -1.26 -3.39
N ALA A 18 14.62 -0.77 -2.17
CA ALA A 18 13.54 -1.26 -1.31
C ALA A 18 12.17 -1.00 -1.94
N ILE A 19 11.92 0.24 -2.38
CA ILE A 19 10.67 0.63 -3.04
C ILE A 19 10.47 -0.19 -4.32
N GLN A 20 11.53 -0.37 -5.12
CA GLN A 20 11.46 -1.22 -6.32
C GLN A 20 11.09 -2.67 -5.99
N ALA A 21 11.69 -3.26 -4.96
CA ALA A 21 11.36 -4.61 -4.54
C ALA A 21 9.92 -4.73 -4.03
N ILE A 22 9.42 -3.69 -3.34
CA ILE A 22 8.02 -3.63 -2.90
C ILE A 22 7.07 -3.56 -4.10
N MET A 23 7.33 -2.68 -5.08
CA MET A 23 6.53 -2.59 -6.30
C MET A 23 6.42 -3.95 -7.01
N LEU A 24 7.56 -4.63 -7.22
CA LEU A 24 7.59 -5.97 -7.83
C LEU A 24 6.80 -7.01 -7.01
N GLN A 25 6.87 -6.93 -5.68
CA GLN A 25 6.10 -7.82 -4.79
C GLN A 25 4.59 -7.57 -4.93
N LEU A 26 4.17 -6.30 -5.04
CA LEU A 26 2.77 -5.93 -5.25
C LEU A 26 2.29 -6.37 -6.64
N GLU A 27 3.06 -6.12 -7.70
CA GLU A 27 2.77 -6.54 -9.08
C GLU A 27 2.59 -8.06 -9.20
N HIS A 28 3.43 -8.83 -8.50
CA HIS A 28 3.32 -10.28 -8.48
C HIS A 28 1.98 -10.75 -7.89
N ILE A 29 1.51 -10.11 -6.82
CA ILE A 29 0.23 -10.46 -6.18
C ILE A 29 -0.94 -9.93 -7.02
N TYR A 30 -0.83 -8.71 -7.53
CA TYR A 30 -1.78 -8.08 -8.42
C TYR A 30 -2.12 -8.96 -9.63
N SER A 31 -1.10 -9.44 -10.33
CA SER A 31 -1.25 -10.29 -11.51
C SER A 31 -1.80 -11.67 -11.17
N ARG A 32 -1.31 -12.29 -10.09
CA ARG A 32 -1.72 -13.64 -9.68
C ARG A 32 -3.17 -13.70 -9.20
N GLU A 33 -3.59 -12.70 -8.43
CA GLU A 33 -4.91 -12.65 -7.79
C GLU A 33 -5.94 -11.88 -8.62
N LYS A 34 -5.55 -11.43 -9.83
CA LYS A 34 -6.39 -10.67 -10.77
C LYS A 34 -7.05 -9.46 -10.11
N LEU A 35 -6.26 -8.72 -9.33
CA LEU A 35 -6.72 -7.50 -8.67
C LEU A 35 -6.91 -6.39 -9.71
N ARG A 36 -7.76 -5.41 -9.38
CA ARG A 36 -7.93 -4.19 -10.17
C ARG A 36 -6.95 -3.11 -9.74
N ASN A 37 -6.69 -3.03 -8.44
CA ASN A 37 -5.70 -2.11 -7.91
C ASN A 37 -5.12 -2.62 -6.59
N PHE A 38 -3.86 -2.31 -6.33
CA PHE A 38 -3.17 -2.69 -5.11
C PHE A 38 -2.14 -1.63 -4.73
N THR A 39 -2.37 -0.95 -3.62
CA THR A 39 -1.65 0.27 -3.27
C THR A 39 -1.15 0.20 -1.84
N LEU A 40 0.13 0.51 -1.64
CA LEU A 40 0.74 0.76 -0.34
C LEU A 40 0.90 2.27 -0.16
N GLY A 41 0.33 2.82 0.90
CA GLY A 41 0.48 4.22 1.28
C GLY A 41 0.89 4.41 2.74
N ASP A 42 1.24 5.65 3.08
CA ASP A 42 1.57 6.06 4.45
C ASP A 42 0.40 6.74 5.16
N SER A 43 0.61 7.13 6.42
CA SER A 43 -0.36 7.87 7.25
C SER A 43 -0.70 9.28 6.76
N ARG A 44 0.07 9.82 5.81
CA ARG A 44 -0.18 11.12 5.18
C ARG A 44 -0.98 11.00 3.89
N GLY A 45 -1.31 9.77 3.49
CA GLY A 45 -2.06 9.49 2.27
C GLY A 45 -1.21 9.54 1.01
N LEU A 46 0.12 9.37 1.12
CA LEU A 46 1.02 9.30 -0.02
C LEU A 46 1.26 7.87 -0.46
N VAL A 47 1.31 7.65 -1.77
CA VAL A 47 1.67 6.35 -2.37
C VAL A 47 3.16 6.08 -2.16
N ILE A 48 3.48 4.94 -1.56
CA ILE A 48 4.85 4.40 -1.47
C ILE A 48 5.13 3.48 -2.67
N ALA A 49 4.18 2.62 -2.99
CA ALA A 49 4.25 1.66 -4.08
C ALA A 49 2.84 1.23 -4.50
N SER A 50 2.65 0.93 -5.77
CA SER A 50 1.35 0.53 -6.33
C SER A 50 1.52 -0.50 -7.44
N ALA A 51 0.44 -1.24 -7.70
CA ALA A 51 0.24 -2.06 -8.88
C ALA A 51 -1.21 -1.90 -9.33
N GLY A 52 -1.42 -1.35 -10.53
CA GLY A 52 -2.74 -0.98 -11.04
C GLY A 52 -2.72 0.41 -11.65
N GLU A 53 -3.88 1.06 -11.69
CA GLU A 53 -4.02 2.41 -12.22
C GLU A 53 -3.53 3.44 -11.17
N GLN A 54 -2.76 4.43 -11.62
CA GLN A 54 -2.04 5.34 -10.73
C GLN A 54 -2.97 6.37 -10.09
N PHE A 55 -3.92 6.92 -10.84
CA PHE A 55 -4.88 7.89 -10.33
C PHE A 55 -5.78 7.28 -9.23
N GLU A 56 -6.24 6.05 -9.43
CA GLU A 56 -6.92 5.25 -8.42
C GLU A 56 -6.01 5.00 -7.21
N SER A 57 -4.72 4.69 -7.42
CA SER A 57 -3.77 4.48 -6.32
C SER A 57 -3.60 5.72 -5.46
N ASP A 58 -3.49 6.90 -6.08
CA ASP A 58 -3.36 8.16 -5.34
C ASP A 58 -4.60 8.41 -4.47
N ALA A 59 -5.80 8.15 -5.01
CA ALA A 59 -7.03 8.23 -4.23
C ALA A 59 -7.07 7.17 -3.12
N LEU A 60 -6.73 5.92 -3.42
CA LEU A 60 -6.72 4.83 -2.44
C LEU A 60 -5.77 5.12 -1.27
N ALA A 61 -4.58 5.67 -1.53
CA ALA A 61 -3.66 6.08 -0.48
C ALA A 61 -4.24 7.23 0.35
N ALA A 62 -4.81 8.26 -0.29
CA ALA A 62 -5.41 9.40 0.40
C ALA A 62 -6.56 9.00 1.35
N TYR A 63 -7.41 8.07 0.93
CA TYR A 63 -8.58 7.64 1.71
C TYR A 63 -8.29 6.48 2.66
N ALA A 64 -7.20 5.74 2.51
CA ALA A 64 -6.92 4.56 3.33
C ALA A 64 -6.85 4.85 4.85
N PRO A 65 -6.18 5.92 5.32
CA PRO A 65 -6.18 6.26 6.74
C PRO A 65 -7.57 6.56 7.29
N LEU A 66 -8.42 7.22 6.49
CA LEU A 66 -9.80 7.52 6.86
C LEU A 66 -10.63 6.23 6.97
N LEU A 67 -10.51 5.34 5.99
CA LEU A 67 -11.20 4.05 5.98
C LEU A 67 -10.74 3.11 7.08
N ALA A 68 -9.48 3.17 7.49
CA ALA A 68 -8.94 2.32 8.55
C ALA A 68 -9.36 2.78 9.95
N ARG A 69 -9.48 4.09 10.17
CA ARG A 69 -9.84 4.68 11.47
C ARG A 69 -11.35 4.82 11.68
N CYS A 70 -12.14 4.76 10.60
CA CYS A 70 -13.58 4.93 10.68
C CYS A 70 -14.27 3.67 11.23
N VAL A 71 -14.71 3.77 12.49
CA VAL A 71 -15.47 2.71 13.19
C VAL A 71 -16.99 2.84 12.99
N ASP A 72 -17.48 4.03 12.63
CA ASP A 72 -18.89 4.28 12.40
C ASP A 72 -19.31 3.84 10.99
N ARG A 73 -20.38 3.04 10.90
CA ARG A 73 -20.82 2.45 9.64
C ARG A 73 -21.33 3.51 8.66
N GLN A 74 -22.08 4.50 9.14
CA GLN A 74 -22.67 5.53 8.28
C GLN A 74 -21.58 6.43 7.70
N CYS A 75 -20.64 6.87 8.54
CA CYS A 75 -19.46 7.62 8.12
C CYS A 75 -18.61 6.82 7.13
N ARG A 76 -18.40 5.52 7.37
CA ARG A 76 -17.66 4.65 6.44
C ARG A 76 -18.33 4.58 5.07
N GLN A 77 -19.65 4.49 5.01
CA GLN A 77 -20.40 4.48 3.75
C GLN A 77 -20.26 5.81 3.01
N SER A 78 -20.30 6.94 3.71
CA SER A 78 -20.06 8.26 3.10
C SER A 78 -18.63 8.37 2.54
N ILE A 79 -17.62 7.84 3.23
CA ILE A 79 -16.24 7.80 2.72
C ILE A 79 -16.17 6.94 1.46
N LEU A 80 -16.77 5.74 1.46
CA LEU A 80 -16.78 4.86 0.29
C LEU A 80 -17.48 5.50 -0.92
N ALA A 81 -18.59 6.20 -0.71
CA ALA A 81 -19.26 6.95 -1.76
C ALA A 81 -18.35 8.04 -2.37
N ASN A 82 -17.51 8.68 -1.54
CA ASN A 82 -16.52 9.63 -2.05
C ASN A 82 -15.40 8.95 -2.84
N VAL A 83 -14.92 7.79 -2.39
CA VAL A 83 -13.89 7.00 -3.08
C VAL A 83 -14.37 6.54 -4.45
N ASP A 84 -15.65 6.18 -4.59
CA ASP A 84 -16.25 5.74 -5.86
C ASP A 84 -16.12 6.77 -7.00
N ASN A 85 -16.08 8.07 -6.68
CA ASN A 85 -15.84 9.13 -7.67
C ASN A 85 -14.45 9.05 -8.31
N PHE A 86 -13.48 8.43 -7.64
CA PHE A 86 -12.10 8.28 -8.10
C PHE A 86 -11.76 6.85 -8.51
N VAL A 87 -12.46 5.87 -7.94
CA VAL A 87 -12.18 4.45 -8.08
C VAL A 87 -13.50 3.74 -8.43
N PRO A 88 -14.03 3.87 -9.65
CA PRO A 88 -15.41 3.53 -9.96
C PRO A 88 -15.80 2.08 -9.67
N GLY A 89 -17.00 1.85 -9.14
CA GLY A 89 -17.53 0.53 -8.82
C GLY A 89 -16.92 -0.09 -7.55
N VAL A 90 -16.42 0.73 -6.61
CA VAL A 90 -15.98 0.23 -5.30
C VAL A 90 -17.11 0.20 -4.30
N ASP A 91 -17.10 -0.83 -3.47
CA ASP A 91 -17.99 -0.97 -2.33
C ASP A 91 -17.26 -1.62 -1.15
N GLU A 92 -17.99 -1.88 -0.06
CA GLU A 92 -17.46 -2.55 1.14
C GLU A 92 -16.89 -3.95 0.87
N ARG A 93 -17.29 -4.61 -0.24
CA ARG A 93 -16.89 -5.97 -0.58
C ARG A 93 -15.70 -5.99 -1.52
N SER A 94 -15.56 -4.99 -2.39
CA SER A 94 -14.49 -4.94 -3.38
C SER A 94 -13.25 -4.17 -2.92
N LEU A 95 -13.41 -3.22 -1.97
CA LEU A 95 -12.31 -2.46 -1.38
C LEU A 95 -11.95 -2.95 0.03
N HIS A 96 -10.70 -3.39 0.17
CA HIS A 96 -10.13 -3.78 1.46
C HIS A 96 -8.94 -2.90 1.81
N VAL A 97 -8.96 -2.35 3.03
CA VAL A 97 -7.84 -1.63 3.62
C VAL A 97 -7.34 -2.40 4.85
N ARG A 98 -6.02 -2.51 4.99
CA ARG A 98 -5.35 -3.04 6.17
C ARG A 98 -4.24 -2.11 6.61
N THR A 99 -4.22 -1.81 7.89
CA THR A 99 -3.14 -1.09 8.55
C THR A 99 -2.11 -2.07 9.11
N PHE A 100 -0.84 -1.69 9.06
CA PHE A 100 0.25 -2.37 9.75
C PHE A 100 1.41 -1.41 9.98
N GLU A 101 2.21 -1.66 11.02
CA GLU A 101 3.35 -0.81 11.34
C GLU A 101 4.69 -1.41 10.86
N ILE A 102 5.62 -0.51 10.50
CA ILE A 102 7.04 -0.76 10.26
C ILE A 102 7.84 0.37 10.92
N ASP A 103 8.74 0.01 11.85
CA ASP A 103 9.64 0.95 12.53
C ASP A 103 8.94 2.17 13.17
N GLY A 104 7.70 1.98 13.64
CA GLY A 104 6.87 3.03 14.24
C GLY A 104 6.05 3.85 13.25
N GLU A 105 6.23 3.63 11.94
CA GLU A 105 5.42 4.25 10.89
C GLU A 105 4.23 3.35 10.54
N GLU A 106 3.04 3.94 10.54
CA GLU A 106 1.81 3.26 10.13
C GLU A 106 1.66 3.29 8.62
N LEU A 107 1.51 2.11 8.02
CA LEU A 107 1.33 1.90 6.60
C LEU A 107 -0.04 1.29 6.31
N TYR A 108 -0.55 1.62 5.14
CA TYR A 108 -1.88 1.23 4.71
C TYR A 108 -1.79 0.49 3.38
N LEU A 109 -2.31 -0.73 3.36
CA LEU A 109 -2.41 -1.54 2.17
C LEU A 109 -3.87 -1.59 1.72
N SER A 110 -4.13 -0.99 0.56
CA SER A 110 -5.43 -0.90 -0.09
C SER A 110 -5.49 -1.83 -1.28
N LEU A 111 -6.56 -2.61 -1.38
CA LEU A 111 -6.77 -3.60 -2.44
C LEU A 111 -8.18 -3.43 -3.02
N VAL A 112 -8.27 -3.41 -4.34
CA VAL A 112 -9.53 -3.41 -5.09
C VAL A 112 -9.61 -4.67 -5.95
N GLY A 113 -10.68 -5.46 -5.80
CA GLY A 113 -10.93 -6.62 -6.65
C GLY A 113 -12.21 -7.36 -6.29
N GLN A 114 -12.49 -8.48 -6.97
CA GLN A 114 -13.70 -9.28 -6.70
C GLN A 114 -13.60 -10.06 -5.39
N PRO A 115 -14.65 -10.08 -4.54
CA PRO A 115 -14.62 -10.77 -3.25
C PRO A 115 -14.14 -12.22 -3.36
N GLY A 116 -13.15 -12.62 -2.56
CA GLY A 116 -12.67 -14.01 -2.57
C GLY A 116 -11.59 -14.33 -1.55
N VAL A 117 -11.48 -15.62 -1.19
CA VAL A 117 -10.52 -16.12 -0.18
C VAL A 117 -9.06 -15.80 -0.57
N TYR A 118 -8.74 -15.91 -1.86
CA TYR A 118 -7.37 -15.68 -2.32
C TYR A 118 -6.90 -14.23 -2.17
N GLN A 119 -7.80 -13.24 -2.17
CA GLN A 119 -7.46 -11.84 -1.94
C GLN A 119 -6.93 -11.62 -0.53
N HIS A 120 -7.59 -12.22 0.47
CA HIS A 120 -7.14 -12.12 1.86
C HIS A 120 -5.77 -12.77 2.04
N VAL A 121 -5.52 -13.93 1.41
CA VAL A 121 -4.21 -14.59 1.42
C VAL A 121 -3.15 -13.73 0.72
N GLY A 122 -3.48 -13.13 -0.43
CA GLY A 122 -2.61 -12.19 -1.14
C GLY A 122 -2.23 -11.00 -0.27
N LEU A 123 -3.19 -10.43 0.46
CA LEU A 123 -2.97 -9.30 1.35
C LEU A 123 -2.00 -9.65 2.50
N TYR A 124 -2.23 -10.75 3.22
CA TYR A 124 -1.29 -11.18 4.27
C TYR A 124 0.12 -11.48 3.75
N ARG A 125 0.22 -12.09 2.56
CA ARG A 125 1.51 -12.32 1.88
C ARG A 125 2.19 -10.99 1.53
N ALA A 126 1.45 -10.00 1.04
CA ALA A 126 1.98 -8.68 0.75
C ALA A 126 2.54 -8.01 2.01
N ILE A 127 1.76 -7.95 3.10
CA ILE A 127 2.22 -7.35 4.37
C ILE A 127 3.51 -8.03 4.86
N THR A 128 3.55 -9.36 4.82
CA THR A 128 4.73 -10.13 5.23
C THR A 128 5.93 -9.85 4.32
N GLY A 129 5.71 -9.80 3.01
CA GLY A 129 6.74 -9.49 2.01
C GLY A 129 7.31 -8.07 2.17
N VAL A 130 6.43 -7.08 2.35
CA VAL A 130 6.80 -5.67 2.58
C VAL A 130 7.61 -5.54 3.85
N ARG A 131 7.15 -6.11 4.97
CA ARG A 131 7.91 -6.13 6.24
C ARG A 131 9.29 -6.74 6.08
N ARG A 132 9.40 -7.86 5.35
CA ARG A 132 10.69 -8.51 5.09
C ARG A 132 11.63 -7.60 4.29
N ILE A 133 11.13 -6.95 3.24
CA ILE A 133 11.93 -6.06 2.38
C ILE A 133 12.44 -4.87 3.19
N PHE A 134 11.57 -4.18 3.96
CA PHE A 134 11.99 -3.07 4.81
C PHE A 134 13.05 -3.49 5.84
N ARG A 135 12.88 -4.65 6.50
CA ARG A 135 13.89 -5.17 7.44
C ARG A 135 15.25 -5.45 6.79
N GLN A 136 15.26 -6.06 5.60
CA GLN A 136 16.50 -6.30 4.85
C GLN A 136 17.16 -4.99 4.43
N SER A 137 16.35 -4.03 4.00
CA SER A 137 16.79 -2.69 3.67
C SER A 137 17.23 -1.88 4.88
N ALA A 138 16.86 -2.23 6.12
CA ALA A 138 17.41 -1.65 7.34
C ALA A 138 18.75 -2.30 7.72
N LEU A 139 18.83 -3.63 7.74
CA LEU A 139 20.02 -4.40 8.16
C LEU A 139 21.26 -4.19 7.30
N ALA A 140 21.10 -3.79 6.03
CA ALA A 140 22.24 -3.49 5.17
C ALA A 140 22.88 -2.09 5.43
N ALA A 141 22.49 -1.38 6.51
CA ALA A 141 22.83 0.02 6.83
C ALA A 141 23.85 0.16 7.94
#